data_AF-A0A7K3B0Z9-F1
#
_entry.id   AF-A0A7K3B0Z9-F1
#
_cell.length_a   1.000
_cell.length_b   1.000
_cell.length_c   1.000
_cell.angle_alpha   90.00
_cell.angle_beta   90.00
_cell.angle_gamma   90.00
#
_symmetry.space_group_name_H-M   'P 1'
#
loop_
_entity.id
_entity.type
_entity.pdbx_description
1 polymer ?
#
loop_
_entity_poly.entity_id
_entity_poly.type
_entity_poly.pdbx_seq_one_letter_code
_entity_poly.pdbx_strand_id
1 'polypeptide(L)'
;MQQPRHRIRRHRRPVALAGATALVIAAMASASTTLPSAGRASAGPAATQDSALAPCRISAAMGVQMSEGLPTPPGYARSTGEIRALNLMIDFPDAEGTEPATDRFAEFFPQTSEWFRTSSYGRLVYRPEAPVEDWLRMPMAFTEYGIERGSPFEPGYRQLVKDIVEAADPRVDFSEYDLVNILVSPNAGPSALDTVLSVTFSGNDEAPEADGVPLANTSFVYSRQDDGSGSYAETGYRVLPHENGHVFGLPDLYTMEGGGSVGHWDIMSEDWGANNDFLAWHKWKLGWLDNEQISCASQPGVSEHTLGPLATEGGTKLAFVPLSAQSGYAVEVRTAAGNDEAVCRPGVLIYKVSSDVDTGQGPVSVADATEDSGGCTRRPNVHAELSDATFRPGQTFTDRANGVRISVLDEDGDGNYRVRVTRP
;
A
#
# COMPACT_ATOMS: atom_id res chain seq x y z
N MET A 1 -36.50 41.93 25.09
CA MET A 1 -35.12 41.59 25.51
C MET A 1 -34.19 41.88 24.34
N GLN A 2 -33.27 42.82 24.53
CA GLN A 2 -32.34 43.33 23.52
C GLN A 2 -31.25 42.29 23.21
N GLN A 3 -31.01 42.01 21.93
CA GLN A 3 -29.80 41.31 21.47
C GLN A 3 -28.66 42.31 21.30
N PRO A 4 -27.47 42.12 21.91
CA PRO A 4 -26.31 42.93 21.61
C PRO A 4 -25.47 42.29 20.49
N ARG A 5 -25.23 43.07 19.43
CA ARG A 5 -24.27 42.81 18.36
C ARG A 5 -22.86 43.15 18.86
N HIS A 6 -21.95 42.18 18.94
CA HIS A 6 -20.53 42.45 19.18
C HIS A 6 -19.79 42.74 17.86
N ARG A 7 -19.32 43.99 17.71
CA ARG A 7 -18.34 44.44 16.71
C ARG A 7 -16.93 44.16 17.23
N ILE A 8 -16.13 43.39 16.49
CA ILE A 8 -14.68 43.27 16.75
C ILE A 8 -13.94 44.30 15.88
N ARG A 9 -13.20 45.19 16.54
CA ARG A 9 -12.35 46.24 15.95
C ARG A 9 -11.03 45.63 15.45
N ARG A 10 -10.68 45.90 14.20
CA ARG A 10 -9.33 45.74 13.65
C ARG A 10 -8.41 46.83 14.21
N HIS A 11 -7.23 46.46 14.69
CA HIS A 11 -6.09 47.37 14.83
C HIS A 11 -4.97 46.94 13.87
N ARG A 12 -4.41 47.94 13.17
CA ARG A 12 -3.29 47.82 12.24
C ARG A 12 -2.13 48.70 12.73
N ARG A 13 -0.92 48.12 12.69
CA ARG A 13 0.42 48.70 12.38
C ARG A 13 1.12 49.55 13.47
N PRO A 14 2.46 49.82 13.39
CA PRO A 14 3.50 49.43 12.40
C PRO A 14 4.91 49.01 12.94
N VAL A 15 5.68 48.31 12.07
CA VAL A 15 7.12 48.46 11.63
C VAL A 15 8.25 48.85 12.62
N ALA A 16 9.36 48.07 12.63
CA ALA A 16 10.74 48.52 12.29
C ALA A 16 11.80 47.39 12.29
N LEU A 17 12.79 47.53 11.38
CA LEU A 17 13.90 46.65 10.97
C LEU A 17 15.09 46.57 11.94
N ALA A 18 15.82 45.44 11.91
CA ALA A 18 17.30 45.27 11.79
C ALA A 18 17.60 43.76 11.99
N GLY A 19 18.42 43.01 11.25
CA GLY A 19 19.61 43.29 10.46
C GLY A 19 20.84 42.69 11.16
N ALA A 20 21.25 41.45 10.84
CA ALA A 20 22.63 40.97 10.95
C ALA A 20 22.80 39.53 10.41
N THR A 21 23.65 39.41 9.41
CA THR A 21 24.19 38.19 8.80
C THR A 21 25.37 37.68 9.62
N ALA A 22 25.48 36.37 9.84
CA ALA A 22 26.76 35.71 10.12
C ALA A 22 26.74 34.25 9.64
N LEU A 23 27.45 34.00 8.54
CA LEU A 23 27.91 32.67 8.13
C LEU A 23 28.90 32.14 9.18
N VAL A 24 28.74 30.90 9.60
CA VAL A 24 29.84 30.10 10.15
C VAL A 24 29.87 28.79 9.37
N ILE A 25 30.87 28.68 8.49
CA ILE A 25 31.30 27.43 7.87
C ILE A 25 32.28 26.80 8.87
N ALA A 26 31.94 25.62 9.39
CA ALA A 26 32.89 24.76 10.07
C ALA A 26 32.84 23.38 9.40
N ALA A 27 33.88 23.09 8.64
CA ALA A 27 34.17 21.77 8.11
C ALA A 27 34.73 20.89 9.24
N MET A 28 34.13 19.72 9.45
CA MET A 28 34.75 18.62 10.20
C MET A 28 34.64 17.38 9.32
N ALA A 29 35.75 17.10 8.63
CA ALA A 29 36.01 15.80 8.04
C ALA A 29 36.43 14.85 9.16
N SER A 30 35.56 13.92 9.51
CA SER A 30 35.90 12.76 10.31
C SER A 30 35.74 11.54 9.42
N ALA A 31 36.88 11.03 8.94
CA ALA A 31 36.94 9.73 8.29
C ALA A 31 36.64 8.67 9.36
N SER A 32 35.49 8.02 9.25
CA SER A 32 35.19 6.78 9.94
C SER A 32 34.99 5.71 8.87
N THR A 33 36.04 4.93 8.64
CA THR A 33 35.96 3.64 7.97
C THR A 33 35.18 2.68 8.86
N THR A 34 33.86 2.66 8.72
CA THR A 34 33.02 1.56 9.17
C THR A 34 32.59 0.79 7.93
N LEU A 35 33.12 -0.43 7.78
CA LEU A 35 32.59 -1.38 6.81
C LEU A 35 31.08 -1.56 7.10
N PRO A 36 30.20 -1.55 6.10
CA PRO A 36 28.84 -2.01 6.31
C PRO A 36 28.89 -3.48 6.71
N SER A 37 28.38 -3.78 7.90
CA SER A 37 27.92 -5.14 8.23
C SER A 37 26.89 -5.53 7.17
N ALA A 38 26.99 -6.76 6.67
CA ALA A 38 26.05 -7.30 5.69
C ALA A 38 24.69 -7.53 6.36
N GLY A 39 23.89 -6.47 6.49
CA GLY A 39 22.46 -6.58 6.74
C GLY A 39 21.82 -7.34 5.57
N ARG A 40 20.93 -8.28 5.87
CA ARG A 40 20.13 -9.01 4.87
C ARG A 40 19.05 -8.13 4.22
N ALA A 41 19.37 -6.87 3.92
CA ALA A 41 18.58 -6.06 2.99
C ALA A 41 19.02 -6.39 1.56
N SER A 42 18.72 -7.61 1.10
CA SER A 42 18.74 -7.88 -0.33
C SER A 42 17.41 -7.38 -0.88
N ALA A 43 17.45 -6.24 -1.57
CA ALA A 43 16.41 -5.91 -2.55
C ALA A 43 16.08 -7.18 -3.36
N GLY A 44 14.79 -7.39 -3.62
CA GLY A 44 14.28 -8.55 -4.35
C GLY A 44 15.07 -8.82 -5.64
N PRO A 45 14.93 -10.04 -6.21
CA PRO A 45 15.79 -10.50 -7.30
C PRO A 45 15.92 -9.41 -8.34
N ALA A 46 17.17 -8.94 -8.55
CA ALA A 46 17.48 -8.00 -9.60
C ALA A 46 17.01 -8.65 -10.90
N ALA A 47 15.85 -8.21 -11.39
CA ALA A 47 15.33 -8.65 -12.67
C ALA A 47 16.47 -8.49 -13.66
N THR A 48 16.88 -9.58 -14.30
CA THR A 48 17.70 -9.51 -15.50
C THR A 48 17.06 -8.41 -16.36
N GLN A 49 17.80 -7.32 -16.61
CA GLN A 49 17.28 -6.19 -17.36
C GLN A 49 16.94 -6.69 -18.76
N ASP A 50 15.70 -7.16 -18.91
CA ASP A 50 15.17 -7.48 -20.22
C ASP A 50 14.98 -6.15 -20.94
N SER A 51 15.94 -5.86 -21.82
CA SER A 51 15.97 -4.62 -22.58
C SER A 51 14.66 -4.36 -23.34
N ALA A 52 13.87 -5.40 -23.64
CA ALA A 52 12.58 -5.27 -24.29
C ALA A 52 11.52 -4.57 -23.43
N LEU A 53 11.58 -4.70 -22.10
CA LEU A 53 10.63 -4.07 -21.17
C LEU A 53 11.12 -2.73 -20.62
N ALA A 54 12.37 -2.34 -20.90
CA ALA A 54 12.92 -1.07 -20.43
C ALA A 54 12.01 0.14 -20.69
N PRO A 55 11.33 0.28 -21.85
CA PRO A 55 10.42 1.41 -22.09
C PRO A 55 9.15 1.42 -21.21
N CYS A 56 8.75 0.27 -20.66
CA CYS A 56 7.56 0.11 -19.82
C CYS A 56 7.86 0.10 -18.33
N ARG A 57 9.14 0.13 -17.95
CA ARG A 57 9.56 0.32 -16.56
C ARG A 57 9.65 1.81 -16.29
N ILE A 58 8.62 2.37 -15.66
CA ILE A 58 8.66 3.76 -15.18
C ILE A 58 9.62 3.84 -14.00
N SER A 59 10.48 4.86 -13.97
CA SER A 59 11.51 5.01 -12.95
C SER A 59 10.96 5.73 -11.72
N ALA A 60 11.46 5.38 -10.54
CA ALA A 60 11.12 6.14 -9.33
C ALA A 60 11.60 7.59 -9.45
N ALA A 61 10.74 8.54 -9.10
CA ALA A 61 11.10 9.95 -9.05
C ALA A 61 11.83 10.26 -7.74
N MET A 62 12.91 11.04 -7.81
CA MET A 62 13.64 11.45 -6.61
C MET A 62 12.77 12.33 -5.72
N GLY A 63 12.78 12.03 -4.41
CA GLY A 63 12.03 12.79 -3.40
C GLY A 63 10.56 12.40 -3.27
N VAL A 64 10.07 11.44 -4.06
CA VAL A 64 8.71 10.90 -3.94
C VAL A 64 8.68 9.77 -2.92
N GLN A 65 7.75 9.86 -1.98
CA GLN A 65 7.52 8.84 -0.96
C GLN A 65 6.75 7.66 -1.56
N MET A 66 7.30 6.45 -1.37
CA MET A 66 6.69 5.17 -1.83
C MET A 66 6.30 5.17 -3.31
N SER A 67 7.18 5.71 -4.17
CA SER A 67 6.96 5.83 -5.61
C SER A 67 6.50 4.52 -6.27
N GLU A 68 5.58 4.62 -7.23
CA GLU A 68 5.16 3.51 -8.12
C GLU A 68 6.26 2.98 -9.05
N GLY A 69 7.44 3.61 -9.06
CA GLY A 69 8.56 3.24 -9.92
C GLY A 69 9.07 1.81 -9.73
N LEU A 70 9.66 1.29 -10.81
CA LEU A 70 10.29 -0.03 -10.89
C LEU A 70 11.79 0.10 -11.15
N PRO A 71 12.67 -0.60 -10.39
CA PRO A 71 12.37 -1.46 -9.25
C PRO A 71 12.02 -0.67 -7.98
N THR A 72 11.42 -1.34 -6.99
CA THR A 72 11.31 -0.83 -5.62
C THR A 72 12.71 -0.53 -5.06
N PRO A 73 12.94 0.65 -4.45
CA PRO A 73 14.25 0.99 -3.88
C PRO A 73 14.58 0.11 -2.64
N PRO A 74 15.83 0.09 -2.18
CA PRO A 74 16.20 -0.62 -0.96
C PRO A 74 15.50 -0.01 0.29
N GLY A 75 15.45 -0.78 1.38
CA GLY A 75 14.84 -0.39 2.67
C GLY A 75 13.56 -1.16 3.00
N TYR A 76 12.82 -1.57 1.97
CA TYR A 76 11.61 -2.40 2.09
C TYR A 76 11.95 -3.87 2.30
N ALA A 77 11.02 -4.61 2.93
CA ALA A 77 11.16 -6.06 3.04
C ALA A 77 11.00 -6.72 1.67
N ARG A 78 11.59 -7.90 1.51
CA ARG A 78 11.39 -8.72 0.31
C ARG A 78 9.92 -9.17 0.21
N SER A 79 9.39 -9.16 -1.00
CA SER A 79 8.02 -9.55 -1.32
C SER A 79 7.91 -10.97 -1.90
N THR A 80 9.01 -11.72 -2.02
CA THR A 80 9.03 -13.07 -2.61
C THR A 80 9.85 -14.03 -1.76
N GLY A 81 9.60 -15.33 -1.96
CA GLY A 81 10.17 -16.38 -1.14
C GLY A 81 9.41 -16.53 0.18
N GLU A 82 10.07 -17.11 1.17
CA GLU A 82 9.52 -17.20 2.52
C GLU A 82 9.92 -15.98 3.34
N ILE A 83 8.91 -15.31 3.91
CA ILE A 83 9.12 -14.25 4.90
C ILE A 83 8.60 -14.69 6.26
N ARG A 84 9.30 -14.28 7.32
CA ARG A 84 8.86 -14.47 8.71
C ARG A 84 8.37 -13.14 9.26
N ALA A 85 7.11 -13.11 9.66
CA ALA A 85 6.45 -11.95 10.24
C ALA A 85 6.30 -12.16 11.74
N LEU A 86 6.97 -11.33 12.54
CA LEU A 86 6.79 -11.30 13.98
C LEU A 86 5.48 -10.60 14.31
N ASN A 87 4.64 -11.20 15.14
CA ASN A 87 3.40 -10.60 15.62
C ASN A 87 3.51 -10.44 17.13
N LEU A 88 3.53 -9.18 17.59
CA LEU A 88 3.54 -8.83 19.00
C LEU A 88 2.19 -8.23 19.37
N MET A 89 1.48 -8.87 20.28
CA MET A 89 0.24 -8.34 20.82
C MET A 89 0.56 -7.47 22.04
N ILE A 90 0.21 -6.19 21.98
CA ILE A 90 0.55 -5.22 23.03
C ILE A 90 -0.71 -4.59 23.64
N ASP A 91 -0.64 -4.26 24.93
CA ASP A 91 -1.65 -3.49 25.62
C ASP A 91 -1.02 -2.42 26.54
N PHE A 92 -1.86 -1.58 27.15
CA PHE A 92 -1.40 -0.42 27.93
C PHE A 92 -2.09 -0.36 29.29
N PRO A 93 -1.51 0.33 30.29
CA PRO A 93 -2.14 0.53 31.61
C PRO A 93 -3.53 1.19 31.56
N ASP A 94 -3.80 2.07 30.61
CA ASP A 94 -5.09 2.75 30.40
C ASP A 94 -5.98 2.08 29.32
N ALA A 95 -5.46 1.04 28.64
CA ALA A 95 -6.14 0.30 27.60
C ALA A 95 -5.74 -1.19 27.65
N GLU A 96 -6.07 -1.83 28.77
CA GLU A 96 -5.71 -3.23 29.03
C GLU A 96 -6.44 -4.18 28.08
N GLY A 97 -5.75 -5.23 27.63
CA GLY A 97 -6.36 -6.30 26.84
C GLY A 97 -7.34 -7.10 27.69
N THR A 98 -8.62 -7.08 27.31
CA THR A 98 -9.70 -7.75 28.07
C THR A 98 -9.93 -9.20 27.67
N GLU A 99 -9.39 -9.61 26.53
CA GLU A 99 -9.48 -10.95 25.94
C GLU A 99 -8.08 -11.57 25.84
N PRO A 100 -7.92 -12.89 25.65
CA PRO A 100 -6.62 -13.49 25.36
C PRO A 100 -5.93 -12.80 24.17
N ALA A 101 -4.62 -12.56 24.27
CA ALA A 101 -3.89 -11.90 23.18
C ALA A 101 -3.85 -12.77 21.91
N THR A 102 -3.88 -14.10 22.06
CA THR A 102 -4.04 -15.04 20.95
C THR A 102 -5.33 -14.83 20.16
N ASP A 103 -6.39 -14.31 20.77
CA ASP A 103 -7.64 -14.01 20.06
C ASP A 103 -7.41 -12.83 19.10
N ARG A 104 -6.66 -11.80 19.54
CA ARG A 104 -6.24 -10.69 18.68
C ARG A 104 -5.39 -11.15 17.50
N PHE A 105 -4.51 -12.13 17.69
CA PHE A 105 -3.76 -12.74 16.59
C PHE A 105 -4.67 -13.51 15.62
N ALA A 106 -5.64 -14.27 16.15
CA ALA A 106 -6.59 -15.06 15.38
C ALA A 106 -7.59 -14.20 14.55
N GLU A 107 -7.72 -12.91 14.85
CA GLU A 107 -8.47 -11.97 13.99
C GLU A 107 -7.84 -11.85 12.58
N PHE A 108 -6.54 -12.09 12.43
CA PHE A 108 -5.80 -11.85 11.17
C PHE A 108 -5.35 -13.13 10.47
N PHE A 109 -5.11 -14.21 11.21
CA PHE A 109 -4.51 -15.44 10.70
C PHE A 109 -5.45 -16.64 10.88
N PRO A 110 -5.57 -17.53 9.87
CA PRO A 110 -4.70 -17.67 8.68
C PRO A 110 -5.06 -16.80 7.46
N GLN A 111 -6.12 -15.98 7.51
CA GLN A 111 -6.66 -15.26 6.36
C GLN A 111 -5.61 -14.40 5.64
N THR A 112 -4.77 -13.67 6.37
CA THR A 112 -3.68 -12.85 5.79
C THR A 112 -2.68 -13.69 4.98
N SER A 113 -2.28 -14.86 5.51
CA SER A 113 -1.37 -15.78 4.80
C SER A 113 -2.02 -16.32 3.53
N GLU A 114 -3.30 -16.67 3.58
CA GLU A 114 -4.04 -17.16 2.42
C GLU A 114 -4.27 -16.08 1.35
N TRP A 115 -4.52 -14.84 1.78
CA TRP A 115 -4.65 -13.68 0.89
C TRP A 115 -3.35 -13.44 0.11
N PHE A 116 -2.20 -13.43 0.79
CA PHE A 116 -0.90 -13.27 0.14
C PHE A 116 -0.54 -14.46 -0.75
N ARG A 117 -0.84 -15.70 -0.32
CA ARG A 117 -0.63 -16.90 -1.14
C ARG A 117 -1.43 -16.81 -2.44
N THR A 118 -2.67 -16.35 -2.38
CA THR A 118 -3.56 -16.19 -3.53
C THR A 118 -3.08 -15.06 -4.44
N SER A 119 -2.81 -13.87 -3.89
CA SER A 119 -2.39 -12.71 -4.66
C SER A 119 -1.06 -12.93 -5.39
N SER A 120 -0.11 -13.58 -4.73
CA SER A 120 1.26 -13.80 -5.23
C SER A 120 1.44 -15.04 -6.10
N TYR A 121 0.37 -15.80 -6.38
CA TYR A 121 0.47 -17.10 -7.07
C TYR A 121 1.44 -18.06 -6.35
N GLY A 122 1.45 -18.02 -5.01
CA GLY A 122 2.35 -18.81 -4.18
C GLY A 122 3.82 -18.37 -4.17
N ARG A 123 4.17 -17.24 -4.79
CA ARG A 123 5.55 -16.70 -4.79
C ARG A 123 5.97 -16.11 -3.45
N LEU A 124 5.00 -15.71 -2.62
CA LEU A 124 5.21 -15.29 -1.25
C LEU A 124 4.63 -16.36 -0.31
N VAL A 125 5.51 -16.91 0.54
CA VAL A 125 5.12 -17.73 1.67
C VAL A 125 5.20 -16.85 2.92
N TYR A 126 4.05 -16.39 3.39
CA TYR A 126 3.94 -15.54 4.58
C TYR A 126 3.85 -16.42 5.83
N ARG A 127 4.90 -16.44 6.66
CA ARG A 127 4.96 -17.17 7.95
C ARG A 127 4.69 -16.24 9.12
N PRO A 128 3.46 -16.24 9.69
CA PRO A 128 3.19 -15.48 10.89
C PRO A 128 3.66 -16.25 12.12
N GLU A 129 4.42 -15.58 12.98
CA GLU A 129 4.87 -16.13 14.25
C GLU A 129 4.53 -15.18 15.39
N ALA A 130 4.05 -15.73 16.50
CA ALA A 130 3.74 -15.00 17.73
C ALA A 130 4.40 -15.74 18.92
N PRO A 131 5.73 -15.63 19.07
CA PRO A 131 6.46 -16.33 20.15
C PRO A 131 6.07 -15.85 21.56
N VAL A 132 5.40 -14.68 21.65
CA VAL A 132 4.81 -14.14 22.86
C VAL A 132 3.30 -14.21 22.72
N GLU A 133 2.66 -15.18 23.40
CA GLU A 133 1.22 -15.44 23.29
C GLU A 133 0.36 -14.62 24.28
N ASP A 134 0.99 -14.00 25.29
CA ASP A 134 0.35 -13.10 26.24
C ASP A 134 0.46 -11.63 25.80
N TRP A 135 -0.38 -10.76 26.37
CA TRP A 135 -0.23 -9.32 26.16
C TRP A 135 1.12 -8.82 26.65
N LEU A 136 1.87 -8.19 25.75
CA LEU A 136 3.08 -7.45 26.07
C LEU A 136 2.69 -6.06 26.60
N ARG A 137 2.60 -5.94 27.92
CA ARG A 137 2.21 -4.69 28.59
C ARG A 137 3.26 -3.60 28.39
N MET A 138 2.86 -2.50 27.79
CA MET A 138 3.68 -1.28 27.68
C MET A 138 3.81 -0.58 29.03
N PRO A 139 4.95 0.09 29.29
CA PRO A 139 5.21 0.74 30.58
C PRO A 139 4.44 2.04 30.78
N MET A 140 4.03 2.69 29.69
CA MET A 140 3.30 3.96 29.69
C MET A 140 1.86 3.76 29.24
N ALA A 141 0.98 4.68 29.64
CA ALA A 141 -0.38 4.76 29.10
C ALA A 141 -0.35 5.05 27.59
N PHE A 142 -1.29 4.49 26.81
CA PHE A 142 -1.42 4.76 25.38
C PHE A 142 -1.51 6.27 25.11
N THR A 143 -2.30 6.97 25.92
CA THR A 143 -2.48 8.42 25.83
C THR A 143 -1.20 9.23 26.05
N GLU A 144 -0.20 8.69 26.74
CA GLU A 144 1.08 9.37 27.01
C GLU A 144 2.04 9.31 25.81
N TYR A 145 1.88 8.36 24.88
CA TYR A 145 2.66 8.33 23.64
C TYR A 145 2.26 9.44 22.65
N GLY A 146 1.10 10.08 22.84
CA GLY A 146 0.65 11.19 22.00
C GLY A 146 0.41 10.81 20.53
N ILE A 147 -0.01 9.56 20.28
CA ILE A 147 -0.27 9.04 18.94
C ILE A 147 -1.72 9.39 18.55
N GLU A 148 -1.86 10.11 17.45
CA GLU A 148 -3.12 10.50 16.82
C GLU A 148 -3.09 10.14 15.32
N ARG A 149 -4.22 10.33 14.63
CA ARG A 149 -4.29 10.08 13.19
C ARG A 149 -3.29 10.94 12.43
N GLY A 150 -2.42 10.30 11.65
CA GLY A 150 -1.41 10.97 10.85
C GLY A 150 -0.20 11.46 11.67
N SER A 151 -0.04 11.00 12.92
CA SER A 151 1.18 11.26 13.68
C SER A 151 2.41 10.72 12.93
N PRO A 152 3.48 11.52 12.81
CA PRO A 152 4.74 11.03 12.26
C PRO A 152 5.42 10.07 13.23
N PHE A 153 6.52 9.44 12.79
CA PHE A 153 7.25 8.47 13.60
C PHE A 153 7.79 9.09 14.93
N GLU A 154 8.13 10.38 14.92
CA GLU A 154 8.65 11.10 16.09
C GLU A 154 7.61 11.96 16.80
N PRO A 155 7.62 12.08 18.15
CA PRO A 155 8.40 11.27 19.09
C PRO A 155 7.68 9.97 19.52
N GLY A 156 6.36 9.89 19.29
CA GLY A 156 5.48 8.90 19.89
C GLY A 156 5.79 7.46 19.48
N TYR A 157 5.77 7.18 18.17
CA TYR A 157 6.08 5.84 17.67
C TYR A 157 7.50 5.41 17.96
N ARG A 158 8.48 6.32 17.93
CA ARG A 158 9.86 6.00 18.35
C ARG A 158 9.89 5.53 19.81
N GLN A 159 9.23 6.23 20.72
CA GLN A 159 9.19 5.82 22.12
C GLN A 159 8.45 4.48 22.27
N LEU A 160 7.34 4.30 21.58
CA LEU A 160 6.59 3.04 21.59
C LEU A 160 7.44 1.86 21.11
N VAL A 161 8.17 2.00 19.99
CA VAL A 161 9.06 0.93 19.49
C VAL A 161 10.17 0.62 20.50
N LYS A 162 10.75 1.63 21.18
CA LYS A 162 11.77 1.39 22.21
C LYS A 162 11.21 0.53 23.36
N ASP A 163 10.01 0.86 23.83
CA ASP A 163 9.38 0.15 24.94
C ASP A 163 8.96 -1.28 24.53
N ILE A 164 8.53 -1.46 23.28
CA ILE A 164 8.25 -2.79 22.70
C ILE A 164 9.52 -3.63 22.67
N VAL A 165 10.63 -3.08 22.17
CA VAL A 165 11.92 -3.77 22.12
C VAL A 165 12.34 -4.16 23.54
N GLU A 166 12.36 -3.22 24.50
CA GLU A 166 12.77 -3.51 25.88
C GLU A 166 11.93 -4.62 26.52
N ALA A 167 10.62 -4.67 26.23
CA ALA A 167 9.72 -5.67 26.79
C ALA A 167 9.80 -7.05 26.09
N ALA A 168 10.12 -7.09 24.79
CA ALA A 168 10.09 -8.30 23.98
C ALA A 168 11.45 -8.99 23.80
N ASP A 169 12.55 -8.23 23.75
CA ASP A 169 13.93 -8.67 23.49
C ASP A 169 14.38 -9.88 24.33
N PRO A 170 14.02 -10.02 25.64
CA PRO A 170 14.37 -11.22 26.40
C PRO A 170 13.75 -12.54 25.89
N ARG A 171 12.76 -12.47 25.01
CA ARG A 171 11.97 -13.61 24.51
C ARG A 171 11.98 -13.74 22.99
N VAL A 172 12.47 -12.74 22.28
CA VAL A 172 12.37 -12.62 20.82
C VAL A 172 13.71 -12.18 20.28
N ASP A 173 14.27 -12.94 19.34
CA ASP A 173 15.39 -12.51 18.51
C ASP A 173 14.83 -11.81 17.26
N PHE A 174 14.88 -10.49 17.22
CA PHE A 174 14.34 -9.68 16.12
C PHE A 174 15.10 -9.90 14.81
N SER A 175 16.35 -10.38 14.85
CA SER A 175 17.14 -10.65 13.65
C SER A 175 16.63 -11.84 12.83
N GLU A 176 15.72 -12.64 13.41
CA GLU A 176 15.08 -13.78 12.78
C GLU A 176 13.90 -13.44 11.86
N TYR A 177 13.41 -12.20 11.89
CA TYR A 177 12.17 -11.76 11.24
C TYR A 177 12.43 -10.75 10.13
N ASP A 178 11.62 -10.81 9.07
CA ASP A 178 11.68 -9.91 7.92
C ASP A 178 10.85 -8.63 8.14
N LEU A 179 9.81 -8.71 8.97
CA LEU A 179 8.92 -7.60 9.32
C LEU A 179 8.28 -7.82 10.71
N VAL A 180 7.75 -6.74 11.29
CA VAL A 180 7.09 -6.75 12.60
C VAL A 180 5.67 -6.18 12.49
N ASN A 181 4.69 -6.93 12.97
CA ASN A 181 3.32 -6.48 13.17
C ASN A 181 3.07 -6.28 14.67
N ILE A 182 2.71 -5.06 15.05
CA ILE A 182 2.28 -4.71 16.39
C ILE A 182 0.76 -4.72 16.40
N LEU A 183 0.20 -5.77 16.99
CA LEU A 183 -1.25 -5.98 17.09
C LEU A 183 -1.73 -5.37 18.41
N VAL A 184 -2.19 -4.13 18.33
CA VAL A 184 -2.54 -3.35 19.52
C VAL A 184 -3.90 -3.82 20.09
N SER A 185 -4.05 -3.77 21.42
CA SER A 185 -5.33 -4.02 22.08
C SER A 185 -6.46 -3.19 21.45
N PRO A 186 -7.62 -3.79 21.10
CA PRO A 186 -8.62 -3.08 20.32
C PRO A 186 -9.30 -1.88 21.00
N ASN A 187 -9.09 -1.72 22.31
CA ASN A 187 -9.57 -0.60 23.12
C ASN A 187 -8.55 0.53 23.28
N ALA A 188 -7.35 0.42 22.72
CA ALA A 188 -6.38 1.50 22.68
C ALA A 188 -6.70 2.45 21.53
N GLY A 189 -7.21 3.63 21.88
CA GLY A 189 -7.61 4.65 20.90
C GLY A 189 -9.09 4.57 20.48
N PRO A 190 -9.51 5.42 19.53
CA PRO A 190 -10.88 5.46 19.03
C PRO A 190 -11.24 4.19 18.24
N SER A 191 -12.55 3.95 18.08
CA SER A 191 -13.05 2.92 17.15
C SER A 191 -12.58 3.20 15.73
N ALA A 192 -12.39 2.15 14.92
CA ALA A 192 -12.00 2.30 13.53
C ALA A 192 -13.03 3.10 12.70
N LEU A 193 -14.32 3.05 13.09
CA LEU A 193 -15.40 3.86 12.52
C LEU A 193 -15.25 5.37 12.81
N ASP A 194 -14.61 5.72 13.92
CA ASP A 194 -14.37 7.12 14.30
C ASP A 194 -13.07 7.63 13.67
N THR A 195 -12.02 6.81 13.67
CA THR A 195 -10.68 7.18 13.19
C THR A 195 -9.85 5.94 12.89
N VAL A 196 -9.33 5.85 11.67
CA VAL A 196 -8.31 4.87 11.30
C VAL A 196 -6.95 5.34 11.82
N LEU A 197 -6.39 4.60 12.79
CA LEU A 197 -5.06 4.84 13.37
C LEU A 197 -3.98 3.89 12.84
N SER A 198 -4.35 2.77 12.22
CA SER A 198 -3.39 1.82 11.68
C SER A 198 -2.45 2.50 10.70
N VAL A 199 -1.17 2.12 10.78
CA VAL A 199 -0.10 2.73 9.99
C VAL A 199 1.09 1.78 9.90
N THR A 200 1.83 1.92 8.81
CA THR A 200 3.11 1.23 8.63
C THR A 200 4.24 2.21 8.41
N PHE A 201 5.34 2.01 9.13
CA PHE A 201 6.62 2.65 8.84
C PHE A 201 7.51 1.64 8.12
N SER A 202 7.86 1.96 6.88
CA SER A 202 8.65 1.08 5.99
C SER A 202 9.93 1.77 5.57
N GLY A 203 11.03 1.02 5.43
CA GLY A 203 12.34 1.57 5.08
C GLY A 203 12.87 2.62 6.06
N ASN A 204 12.44 2.57 7.33
CA ASN A 204 12.88 3.49 8.36
C ASN A 204 14.16 3.01 9.04
N ASP A 205 15.30 3.20 8.39
CA ASP A 205 16.62 2.79 8.91
C ASP A 205 17.01 3.51 10.21
N GLU A 206 16.31 4.59 10.59
CA GLU A 206 16.53 5.31 11.86
C GLU A 206 15.70 4.76 13.02
N ALA A 207 14.82 3.77 12.78
CA ALA A 207 14.02 3.13 13.82
C ALA A 207 14.91 2.54 14.93
N PRO A 208 14.41 2.43 16.18
CA PRO A 208 15.13 1.72 17.23
C PRO A 208 15.57 0.32 16.78
N GLU A 209 16.77 -0.07 17.20
CA GLU A 209 17.37 -1.36 16.87
C GLU A 209 17.15 -2.39 17.99
N ALA A 210 16.99 -3.65 17.61
CA ALA A 210 17.01 -4.82 18.49
C ALA A 210 17.82 -5.92 17.80
N ASP A 211 18.59 -6.71 18.54
CA ASP A 211 19.44 -7.79 18.00
C ASP A 211 20.34 -7.39 16.81
N GLY A 212 20.76 -6.12 16.77
CA GLY A 212 21.60 -5.58 15.69
C GLY A 212 20.88 -5.32 14.36
N VAL A 213 19.55 -5.31 14.35
CA VAL A 213 18.72 -4.93 13.20
C VAL A 213 17.78 -3.76 13.54
N PRO A 214 17.62 -2.77 12.65
CA PRO A 214 16.60 -1.74 12.83
C PRO A 214 15.21 -2.32 12.59
N LEU A 215 14.22 -1.91 13.40
CA LEU A 215 12.81 -2.25 13.18
C LEU A 215 12.21 -1.35 12.07
N ALA A 216 12.85 -1.37 10.90
CA ALA A 216 12.60 -0.45 9.80
C ALA A 216 11.28 -0.70 9.05
N ASN A 217 10.69 -1.88 9.21
CA ASN A 217 9.46 -2.33 8.57
C ASN A 217 8.48 -2.83 9.64
N THR A 218 7.73 -1.89 10.23
CA THR A 218 6.84 -2.14 11.37
C THR A 218 5.44 -1.61 11.06
N SER A 219 4.45 -2.49 11.10
CA SER A 219 3.02 -2.18 10.99
C SER A 219 2.38 -2.13 12.36
N PHE A 220 1.60 -1.09 12.65
CA PHE A 220 0.80 -0.95 13.86
C PHE A 220 -0.67 -1.08 13.52
N VAL A 221 -1.35 -2.08 14.09
CA VAL A 221 -2.77 -2.35 13.82
C VAL A 221 -3.58 -2.05 15.07
N TYR A 222 -4.32 -0.95 15.02
CA TYR A 222 -5.21 -0.49 16.09
C TYR A 222 -6.65 -0.93 15.86
N SER A 223 -7.42 -0.98 16.94
CA SER A 223 -8.88 -1.17 16.93
C SER A 223 -9.33 -2.47 16.24
N ARG A 224 -10.62 -2.80 16.34
CA ARG A 224 -11.22 -3.80 15.44
C ARG A 224 -11.62 -3.11 14.16
N GLN A 225 -11.25 -3.68 13.03
CA GLN A 225 -11.63 -3.21 11.70
C GLN A 225 -13.08 -3.65 11.37
N ASP A 226 -13.99 -3.35 12.30
CA ASP A 226 -15.42 -3.59 12.12
C ASP A 226 -16.03 -2.37 11.44
N ASP A 227 -16.42 -2.55 10.19
CA ASP A 227 -17.03 -1.52 9.37
C ASP A 227 -18.54 -1.35 9.63
N GLY A 228 -19.09 -2.06 10.63
CA GLY A 228 -20.50 -2.05 10.98
C GLY A 228 -21.42 -2.76 9.97
N SER A 229 -20.86 -3.39 8.93
CA SER A 229 -21.62 -4.16 7.94
C SER A 229 -22.04 -5.53 8.46
N GLY A 230 -21.48 -5.97 9.59
CA GLY A 230 -21.66 -7.31 10.15
C GLY A 230 -20.81 -8.38 9.44
N SER A 231 -19.84 -7.98 8.61
CA SER A 231 -18.91 -8.87 7.90
C SER A 231 -17.50 -8.90 8.49
N TYR A 232 -17.34 -8.43 9.74
CA TYR A 232 -16.03 -8.29 10.39
C TYR A 232 -15.24 -9.62 10.43
N ALA A 233 -15.92 -10.76 10.66
CA ALA A 233 -15.25 -12.05 10.68
C ALA A 233 -14.64 -12.43 9.31
N GLU A 234 -15.23 -11.95 8.23
CA GLU A 234 -14.78 -12.18 6.86
C GLU A 234 -13.79 -11.11 6.37
N THR A 235 -13.88 -9.87 6.86
CA THR A 235 -13.20 -8.71 6.25
C THR A 235 -12.20 -8.01 7.17
N GLY A 236 -12.29 -8.22 8.48
CA GLY A 236 -11.50 -7.48 9.48
C GLY A 236 -9.99 -7.72 9.41
N TYR A 237 -9.56 -8.82 8.78
CA TYR A 237 -8.14 -9.12 8.59
C TYR A 237 -7.47 -8.23 7.55
N ARG A 238 -8.24 -7.60 6.64
CA ARG A 238 -7.75 -6.97 5.39
C ARG A 238 -6.84 -5.75 5.61
N VAL A 239 -6.94 -5.09 6.76
CA VAL A 239 -5.99 -4.04 7.15
C VAL A 239 -4.56 -4.58 7.16
N LEU A 240 -4.33 -5.83 7.56
CA LEU A 240 -2.97 -6.34 7.70
C LEU A 240 -2.28 -6.57 6.34
N PRO A 241 -2.93 -7.18 5.33
CA PRO A 241 -2.43 -7.17 3.96
C PRO A 241 -2.18 -5.76 3.38
N HIS A 242 -3.05 -4.77 3.66
CA HIS A 242 -2.84 -3.37 3.25
C HIS A 242 -1.56 -2.81 3.86
N GLU A 243 -1.44 -2.87 5.19
CA GLU A 243 -0.29 -2.37 5.93
C GLU A 243 1.01 -3.07 5.53
N ASN A 244 0.98 -4.38 5.30
CA ASN A 244 2.14 -5.11 4.81
C ASN A 244 2.43 -4.87 3.32
N GLY A 245 1.47 -4.39 2.53
CA GLY A 245 1.71 -3.84 1.20
C GLY A 245 2.73 -2.69 1.23
N HIS A 246 2.64 -1.83 2.25
CA HIS A 246 3.63 -0.77 2.48
C HIS A 246 5.01 -1.30 2.81
N VAL A 247 5.08 -2.35 3.65
CA VAL A 247 6.34 -3.03 3.99
C VAL A 247 7.07 -3.54 2.74
N PHE A 248 6.33 -3.91 1.69
CA PHE A 248 6.88 -4.32 0.40
C PHE A 248 7.10 -3.18 -0.60
N GLY A 249 6.77 -1.94 -0.23
CA GLY A 249 7.03 -0.73 -1.00
C GLY A 249 5.91 -0.28 -1.91
N LEU A 250 4.66 -0.60 -1.59
CA LEU A 250 3.47 -0.06 -2.27
C LEU A 250 2.96 1.22 -1.57
N PRO A 251 2.56 2.26 -2.31
CA PRO A 251 1.93 3.45 -1.73
C PRO A 251 0.44 3.25 -1.44
N ASP A 252 -0.12 4.13 -0.62
CA ASP A 252 -1.55 4.41 -0.56
C ASP A 252 -2.02 5.00 -1.89
N LEU A 253 -3.11 4.47 -2.44
CA LEU A 253 -3.69 4.92 -3.71
C LEU A 253 -4.87 5.87 -3.53
N TYR A 254 -5.46 5.93 -2.34
CA TYR A 254 -6.52 6.88 -2.04
C TYR A 254 -5.99 8.31 -1.96
N THR A 255 -6.91 9.26 -1.99
CA THR A 255 -6.61 10.68 -1.78
C THR A 255 -7.26 11.17 -0.49
N MET A 256 -7.06 12.44 -0.12
CA MET A 256 -7.81 13.06 0.96
C MET A 256 -9.34 13.06 0.73
N GLU A 257 -9.80 12.88 -0.51
CA GLU A 257 -11.22 12.76 -0.86
C GLU A 257 -11.74 11.31 -0.77
N GLY A 258 -10.87 10.34 -0.47
CA GLY A 258 -11.17 8.91 -0.34
C GLY A 258 -10.60 8.06 -1.48
N GLY A 259 -11.07 6.81 -1.57
CA GLY A 259 -10.60 5.82 -2.55
C GLY A 259 -11.07 6.03 -3.98
N GLY A 260 -11.74 7.13 -4.32
CA GLY A 260 -12.33 7.37 -5.65
C GLY A 260 -11.35 7.42 -6.83
N SER A 261 -10.04 7.34 -6.59
CA SER A 261 -9.04 7.20 -7.66
C SER A 261 -8.97 5.78 -8.22
N VAL A 262 -9.07 4.75 -7.36
CA VAL A 262 -8.92 3.33 -7.74
C VAL A 262 -10.06 2.47 -7.20
N GLY A 263 -10.54 2.78 -6.01
CA GLY A 263 -11.65 2.09 -5.35
C GLY A 263 -11.27 0.67 -4.96
N HIS A 264 -12.29 -0.19 -4.85
CA HIS A 264 -12.13 -1.60 -4.51
C HIS A 264 -11.27 -2.43 -5.48
N TRP A 265 -10.74 -1.87 -6.58
CA TRP A 265 -9.87 -2.61 -7.51
C TRP A 265 -8.46 -2.85 -6.96
N ASP A 266 -8.06 -2.19 -5.89
CA ASP A 266 -6.79 -2.43 -5.20
C ASP A 266 -6.94 -2.24 -3.69
N ILE A 267 -6.39 -3.16 -2.89
CA ILE A 267 -6.42 -3.08 -1.43
C ILE A 267 -5.64 -1.88 -0.89
N MET A 268 -4.66 -1.35 -1.63
CA MET A 268 -3.95 -0.11 -1.30
C MET A 268 -4.81 1.15 -1.50
N SER A 269 -6.00 1.02 -2.09
CA SER A 269 -6.98 2.11 -2.19
C SER A 269 -8.15 1.97 -1.23
N GLU A 270 -8.67 0.76 -1.06
CA GLU A 270 -9.82 0.45 -0.20
C GLU A 270 -9.57 -0.89 0.49
N ASP A 271 -9.22 -0.83 1.77
CA ASP A 271 -8.89 -1.97 2.63
C ASP A 271 -10.09 -2.46 3.47
N TRP A 272 -11.22 -1.72 3.44
CA TRP A 272 -12.47 -2.09 4.11
C TRP A 272 -13.47 -2.75 3.14
N GLY A 273 -14.39 -3.58 3.65
CA GLY A 273 -15.45 -4.21 2.85
C GLY A 273 -15.08 -5.52 2.15
N ALA A 274 -15.62 -5.72 0.95
CA ALA A 274 -15.41 -6.94 0.16
C ALA A 274 -13.95 -7.14 -0.24
N ASN A 275 -13.48 -8.38 -0.24
CA ASN A 275 -12.09 -8.67 -0.56
C ASN A 275 -11.74 -8.25 -2.00
N ASN A 276 -10.49 -7.84 -2.18
CA ASN A 276 -9.90 -7.41 -3.43
C ASN A 276 -8.43 -7.82 -3.53
N ASP A 277 -7.94 -7.90 -4.76
CA ASP A 277 -6.55 -8.21 -5.07
C ASP A 277 -5.72 -6.94 -5.32
N PHE A 278 -4.40 -7.08 -5.45
CA PHE A 278 -3.55 -6.03 -6.02
C PHE A 278 -3.73 -5.94 -7.53
N LEU A 279 -3.56 -4.73 -8.07
CA LEU A 279 -3.41 -4.45 -9.48
C LEU A 279 -2.22 -5.22 -10.07
N ALA A 280 -2.31 -5.60 -11.34
CA ALA A 280 -1.23 -6.29 -12.05
C ALA A 280 0.07 -5.47 -12.06
N TRP A 281 -0.02 -4.13 -12.08
CA TRP A 281 1.14 -3.25 -11.93
C TRP A 281 1.88 -3.50 -10.61
N HIS A 282 1.16 -3.52 -9.49
CA HIS A 282 1.71 -3.84 -8.17
C HIS A 282 2.24 -5.26 -8.11
N LYS A 283 1.52 -6.25 -8.67
CA LYS A 283 2.02 -7.62 -8.76
C LYS A 283 3.32 -7.73 -9.57
N TRP A 284 3.47 -6.95 -10.64
CA TRP A 284 4.76 -6.89 -11.37
C TRP A 284 5.86 -6.23 -10.54
N LYS A 285 5.54 -5.13 -9.84
CA LYS A 285 6.46 -4.43 -8.93
C LYS A 285 6.97 -5.31 -7.80
N LEU A 286 6.10 -6.13 -7.24
CA LEU A 286 6.42 -7.08 -6.18
C LEU A 286 7.12 -8.34 -6.68
N GLY A 287 7.33 -8.50 -7.99
CA GLY A 287 7.93 -9.70 -8.58
C GLY A 287 7.00 -10.92 -8.61
N TRP A 288 5.69 -10.69 -8.50
CA TRP A 288 4.67 -11.74 -8.53
C TRP A 288 4.21 -12.07 -9.95
N LEU A 289 4.41 -11.14 -10.89
CA LEU A 289 4.34 -11.39 -12.32
C LEU A 289 5.75 -11.41 -12.90
N ASP A 290 6.05 -12.42 -13.71
CA ASP A 290 7.30 -12.47 -14.46
C ASP A 290 7.27 -11.47 -15.64
N ASN A 291 8.46 -11.10 -16.13
CA ASN A 291 8.61 -10.23 -17.29
C ASN A 291 7.90 -10.80 -18.53
N GLU A 292 7.87 -12.13 -18.69
CA GLU A 292 7.18 -12.82 -19.79
C GLU A 292 5.66 -12.66 -19.74
N GLN A 293 5.11 -12.27 -18.58
CA GLN A 293 3.68 -11.98 -18.41
C GLN A 293 3.33 -10.52 -18.69
N ILE A 294 4.32 -9.70 -19.06
CA ILE A 294 4.17 -8.28 -19.34
C ILE A 294 4.34 -8.01 -20.83
N SER A 295 3.34 -7.38 -21.42
CA SER A 295 3.38 -6.96 -22.82
C SER A 295 3.61 -5.46 -22.93
N CYS A 296 4.81 -5.06 -23.36
CA CYS A 296 5.16 -3.64 -23.48
C CYS A 296 4.70 -3.03 -24.80
N ALA A 297 3.73 -2.12 -24.76
CA ALA A 297 3.19 -1.41 -25.91
C ALA A 297 3.91 -0.06 -26.13
N SER A 298 5.23 -0.09 -26.34
CA SER A 298 6.07 1.13 -26.42
C SER A 298 6.36 1.66 -27.82
N GLN A 299 5.98 0.92 -28.86
CA GLN A 299 6.22 1.33 -30.24
C GLN A 299 5.09 2.25 -30.77
N PRO A 300 5.39 3.20 -31.67
CA PRO A 300 4.39 3.94 -32.44
C PRO A 300 3.49 3.03 -33.29
N GLY A 301 2.30 3.49 -33.63
CA GLY A 301 1.38 2.77 -34.51
C GLY A 301 0.42 1.86 -33.74
N VAL A 302 0.04 0.73 -34.34
CA VAL A 302 -0.98 -0.19 -33.83
C VAL A 302 -0.34 -1.50 -33.39
N SER A 303 -0.69 -1.95 -32.20
CA SER A 303 -0.30 -3.26 -31.64
C SER A 303 -1.52 -3.95 -31.01
N GLU A 304 -1.51 -5.28 -30.97
CA GLU A 304 -2.55 -6.08 -30.33
C GLU A 304 -1.94 -6.97 -29.24
N HIS A 305 -2.66 -7.12 -28.13
CA HIS A 305 -2.22 -7.81 -26.93
C HIS A 305 -3.36 -8.71 -26.44
N THR A 306 -3.05 -9.98 -26.18
CA THR A 306 -3.99 -10.90 -25.53
C THR A 306 -3.68 -10.96 -24.05
N LEU A 307 -4.67 -10.69 -23.21
CA LEU A 307 -4.55 -10.64 -21.75
C LEU A 307 -5.47 -11.68 -21.12
N GLY A 308 -4.93 -12.51 -20.23
CA GLY A 308 -5.73 -13.45 -19.44
C GLY A 308 -6.20 -12.83 -18.13
N PRO A 309 -7.25 -13.38 -17.49
CA PRO A 309 -7.72 -12.93 -16.17
C PRO A 309 -6.58 -12.90 -15.15
N LEU A 310 -6.52 -11.83 -14.33
CA LEU A 310 -5.44 -11.64 -13.37
C LEU A 310 -5.41 -12.76 -12.32
N ALA A 311 -6.57 -13.25 -11.89
CA ALA A 311 -6.68 -14.27 -10.85
C ALA A 311 -6.09 -15.65 -11.23
N THR A 312 -5.88 -15.95 -12.51
CA THR A 312 -5.36 -17.25 -12.96
C THR A 312 -3.84 -17.23 -13.10
N GLU A 313 -3.18 -18.37 -12.96
CA GLU A 313 -1.73 -18.46 -13.20
C GLU A 313 -1.37 -18.41 -14.69
N GLY A 314 -0.17 -17.90 -15.00
CA GLY A 314 0.39 -17.92 -16.35
C GLY A 314 -0.28 -17.01 -17.38
N GLY A 315 0.29 -16.97 -18.59
CA GLY A 315 -0.14 -16.06 -19.66
C GLY A 315 0.16 -14.58 -19.37
N THR A 316 -0.02 -13.75 -20.40
CA THR A 316 0.14 -12.30 -20.28
C THR A 316 -0.95 -11.72 -19.39
N LYS A 317 -0.57 -10.97 -18.34
CA LYS A 317 -1.49 -10.39 -17.36
C LYS A 317 -1.62 -8.88 -17.47
N LEU A 318 -0.55 -8.22 -17.96
CA LEU A 318 -0.46 -6.78 -18.05
C LEU A 318 0.01 -6.38 -19.43
N ALA A 319 -0.74 -5.51 -20.12
CA ALA A 319 -0.18 -4.68 -21.17
C ALA A 319 0.10 -3.29 -20.60
N PHE A 320 1.31 -2.77 -20.80
CA PHE A 320 1.69 -1.45 -20.33
C PHE A 320 1.97 -0.51 -21.50
N VAL A 321 1.34 0.67 -21.48
CA VAL A 321 1.44 1.71 -22.50
C VAL A 321 2.18 2.91 -21.90
N PRO A 322 3.50 3.03 -22.11
CA PRO A 322 4.26 4.12 -21.50
C PRO A 322 3.90 5.46 -22.14
N LEU A 323 3.74 6.49 -21.30
CA LEU A 323 3.51 7.88 -21.70
C LEU A 323 4.79 8.71 -21.52
N SER A 324 5.51 8.48 -20.42
CA SER A 324 6.78 9.13 -20.09
C SER A 324 7.69 8.17 -19.33
N ALA A 325 8.87 8.64 -18.90
CA ALA A 325 9.74 7.87 -18.02
C ALA A 325 9.12 7.60 -16.62
N GLN A 326 8.02 8.28 -16.28
CA GLN A 326 7.40 8.27 -14.95
C GLN A 326 5.90 7.92 -14.99
N SER A 327 5.31 7.70 -16.17
CA SER A 327 3.88 7.43 -16.25
C SER A 327 3.50 6.57 -17.45
N GLY A 328 2.38 5.86 -17.31
CA GLY A 328 1.83 5.01 -18.36
C GLY A 328 0.41 4.53 -18.02
N TYR A 329 -0.23 3.88 -18.99
CA TYR A 329 -1.48 3.14 -18.76
C TYR A 329 -1.18 1.65 -18.61
N ALA A 330 -1.66 1.07 -17.52
CA ALA A 330 -1.72 -0.35 -17.31
C ALA A 330 -3.10 -0.87 -17.74
N VAL A 331 -3.09 -2.04 -18.37
CA VAL A 331 -4.27 -2.72 -18.92
C VAL A 331 -4.24 -4.17 -18.45
N GLU A 332 -5.27 -4.58 -17.73
CA GLU A 332 -5.39 -5.92 -17.15
C GLU A 332 -6.83 -6.44 -17.26
N VAL A 333 -7.03 -7.74 -17.03
CA VAL A 333 -8.36 -8.35 -17.02
C VAL A 333 -8.76 -8.71 -15.60
N ARG A 334 -9.92 -8.22 -15.15
CA ARG A 334 -10.47 -8.47 -13.82
C ARG A 334 -11.75 -9.30 -13.90
N THR A 335 -11.88 -10.23 -12.96
CA THR A 335 -12.99 -11.19 -12.84
C THR A 335 -13.28 -11.42 -11.36
N ALA A 336 -14.44 -11.96 -11.01
CA ALA A 336 -14.77 -12.35 -9.63
C ALA A 336 -14.06 -13.67 -9.25
N ALA A 337 -12.74 -13.62 -9.08
CA ALA A 337 -11.88 -14.76 -8.78
C ALA A 337 -10.60 -14.31 -8.07
N GLY A 338 -9.86 -15.26 -7.46
CA GLY A 338 -8.71 -14.91 -6.64
C GLY A 338 -9.17 -14.20 -5.36
N ASN A 339 -8.56 -13.07 -5.03
CA ASN A 339 -9.01 -12.24 -3.90
C ASN A 339 -10.18 -11.30 -4.27
N ASP A 340 -10.50 -11.14 -5.56
CA ASP A 340 -11.56 -10.24 -6.01
C ASP A 340 -12.96 -10.83 -5.81
N GLU A 341 -13.67 -10.36 -4.78
CA GLU A 341 -15.05 -10.79 -4.49
C GLU A 341 -16.10 -9.94 -5.21
N ALA A 342 -15.88 -8.64 -5.33
CA ALA A 342 -16.91 -7.67 -5.70
C ALA A 342 -16.85 -7.22 -7.18
N VAL A 343 -16.52 -8.12 -8.10
CA VAL A 343 -16.45 -7.80 -9.54
C VAL A 343 -17.78 -8.11 -10.24
N CYS A 344 -18.74 -7.17 -10.17
CA CYS A 344 -20.04 -7.34 -10.81
C CYS A 344 -20.01 -7.19 -12.34
N ARG A 345 -18.96 -6.56 -12.88
CA ARG A 345 -18.72 -6.45 -14.31
C ARG A 345 -17.26 -6.83 -14.63
N PRO A 346 -16.98 -8.13 -14.86
CA PRO A 346 -15.67 -8.57 -15.33
C PRO A 346 -15.25 -7.86 -16.63
N GLY A 347 -13.97 -7.76 -16.93
CA GLY A 347 -13.52 -7.14 -18.19
C GLY A 347 -12.14 -6.51 -18.08
N VAL A 348 -11.83 -5.62 -19.03
CA VAL A 348 -10.52 -4.97 -19.10
C VAL A 348 -10.49 -3.72 -18.22
N LEU A 349 -9.74 -3.74 -17.12
CA LEU A 349 -9.48 -2.55 -16.32
C LEU A 349 -8.33 -1.76 -16.94
N ILE A 350 -8.51 -0.45 -17.09
CA ILE A 350 -7.48 0.46 -17.61
C ILE A 350 -7.23 1.51 -16.53
N TYR A 351 -5.97 1.71 -16.14
CA TYR A 351 -5.60 2.69 -15.13
C TYR A 351 -4.28 3.37 -15.46
N LYS A 352 -4.17 4.63 -15.09
CA LYS A 352 -2.93 5.39 -15.19
C LYS A 352 -2.09 5.12 -13.95
N VAL A 353 -0.78 4.92 -14.15
CA VAL A 353 0.22 4.83 -13.09
C VAL A 353 1.19 6.01 -13.24
N SER A 354 1.52 6.67 -12.12
CA SER A 354 2.46 7.79 -12.06
C SER A 354 3.45 7.58 -10.90
N SER A 355 4.75 7.53 -11.21
CA SER A 355 5.82 7.32 -10.23
C SER A 355 6.34 8.63 -9.60
N ASP A 356 5.83 9.77 -10.05
CA ASP A 356 6.17 11.12 -9.60
C ASP A 356 5.11 11.73 -8.65
N VAL A 357 4.18 10.91 -8.15
CA VAL A 357 3.12 11.29 -7.22
C VAL A 357 3.33 10.56 -5.89
N ASP A 358 3.26 11.30 -4.79
CA ASP A 358 3.42 10.77 -3.43
C ASP A 358 2.27 9.82 -3.04
N THR A 359 2.58 8.88 -2.15
CA THR A 359 1.60 8.08 -1.42
C THR A 359 0.47 8.95 -0.85
N GLY A 360 -0.77 8.49 -0.94
CA GLY A 360 -1.95 9.20 -0.45
C GLY A 360 -2.38 10.40 -1.31
N GLN A 361 -1.78 10.58 -2.49
CA GLN A 361 -2.12 11.62 -3.47
C GLN A 361 -2.63 11.06 -4.81
N GLY A 362 -3.03 9.78 -4.83
CA GLY A 362 -3.54 9.11 -6.03
C GLY A 362 -2.48 8.87 -7.12
N PRO A 363 -1.37 8.17 -6.83
CA PRO A 363 -0.37 7.83 -7.85
C PRO A 363 -0.91 6.89 -8.94
N VAL A 364 -2.04 6.22 -8.67
CA VAL A 364 -2.78 5.41 -9.63
C VAL A 364 -4.21 5.94 -9.76
N SER A 365 -4.75 5.95 -10.99
CA SER A 365 -6.16 6.29 -11.24
C SER A 365 -6.82 5.41 -12.30
N VAL A 366 -7.97 4.84 -11.98
CA VAL A 366 -8.77 4.00 -12.86
C VAL A 366 -9.55 4.86 -13.85
N ALA A 367 -9.54 4.46 -15.13
CA ALA A 367 -10.44 5.01 -16.14
C ALA A 367 -11.78 4.27 -16.09
N ASP A 368 -12.86 5.01 -15.91
CA ASP A 368 -14.21 4.46 -15.85
C ASP A 368 -14.81 4.30 -17.26
N ALA A 369 -15.14 3.07 -17.65
CA ALA A 369 -15.82 2.77 -18.91
C ALA A 369 -17.29 3.20 -18.94
N THR A 370 -17.88 3.48 -17.77
CA THR A 370 -19.30 3.73 -17.54
C THR A 370 -19.52 4.95 -16.65
N GLU A 371 -18.84 6.06 -16.99
CA GLU A 371 -18.99 7.34 -16.30
C GLU A 371 -20.46 7.75 -16.08
N ASP A 372 -20.74 8.24 -14.88
CA ASP A 372 -22.04 8.64 -14.36
C ASP A 372 -23.12 7.52 -14.33
N SER A 373 -22.71 6.25 -14.34
CA SER A 373 -23.65 5.11 -14.30
C SER A 373 -24.27 4.88 -12.92
N GLY A 374 -23.57 5.30 -11.86
CA GLY A 374 -23.88 4.98 -10.48
C GLY A 374 -23.41 3.59 -10.04
N GLY A 375 -22.70 2.84 -10.89
CA GLY A 375 -22.17 1.53 -10.58
C GLY A 375 -23.12 0.35 -10.75
N CYS A 376 -22.56 -0.87 -10.72
CA CYS A 376 -23.30 -2.13 -10.73
C CYS A 376 -23.52 -2.77 -9.34
N THR A 377 -23.01 -2.20 -8.26
CA THR A 377 -23.24 -2.70 -6.89
C THR A 377 -23.36 -1.59 -5.85
N ARG A 378 -24.02 -1.92 -4.74
CA ARG A 378 -24.15 -1.08 -3.54
C ARG A 378 -23.63 -1.80 -2.29
N ARG A 379 -22.75 -2.79 -2.46
CA ARG A 379 -22.09 -3.44 -1.33
C ARG A 379 -21.37 -2.37 -0.48
N PRO A 380 -21.42 -2.48 0.87
CA PRO A 380 -20.65 -1.62 1.74
C PRO A 380 -19.17 -1.59 1.36
N ASN A 381 -18.55 -0.41 1.45
CA ASN A 381 -17.11 -0.20 1.21
C ASN A 381 -16.62 -0.68 -0.17
N VAL A 382 -17.53 -0.73 -1.15
CA VAL A 382 -17.20 -0.81 -2.57
C VAL A 382 -17.48 0.55 -3.18
N HIS A 383 -16.48 1.14 -3.83
CA HIS A 383 -16.66 2.41 -4.53
C HIS A 383 -17.69 2.23 -5.66
N ALA A 384 -18.92 2.71 -5.43
CA ALA A 384 -20.06 2.40 -6.28
C ALA A 384 -19.77 2.77 -7.74
N GLU A 385 -19.31 4.00 -8.00
CA GLU A 385 -19.09 4.45 -9.37
C GLU A 385 -18.02 3.67 -10.12
N LEU A 386 -17.01 3.16 -9.42
CA LEU A 386 -15.95 2.38 -10.07
C LEU A 386 -16.30 0.89 -10.18
N SER A 387 -17.44 0.44 -9.66
CA SER A 387 -17.79 -0.99 -9.63
C SER A 387 -18.01 -1.64 -10.99
N ASP A 388 -18.30 -0.85 -12.02
CA ASP A 388 -18.41 -1.27 -13.41
C ASP A 388 -17.36 -0.63 -14.35
N ALA A 389 -16.25 -0.11 -13.81
CA ALA A 389 -15.23 0.61 -14.57
C ALA A 389 -14.57 -0.16 -15.73
N THR A 390 -14.73 -1.48 -15.82
CA THR A 390 -14.06 -2.32 -16.83
C THR A 390 -14.58 -2.08 -18.25
N PHE A 391 -13.69 -2.08 -19.24
CA PHE A 391 -14.05 -2.01 -20.65
C PHE A 391 -14.42 -3.41 -21.19
N ARG A 392 -15.47 -3.47 -22.02
CA ARG A 392 -15.99 -4.67 -22.70
C ARG A 392 -15.70 -4.62 -24.21
N PRO A 393 -15.79 -5.75 -24.92
CA PRO A 393 -15.60 -5.79 -26.38
C PRO A 393 -16.41 -4.72 -27.11
N GLY A 394 -15.73 -4.00 -28.01
CA GLY A 394 -16.27 -2.85 -28.74
C GLY A 394 -16.10 -1.49 -28.04
N GLN A 395 -15.76 -1.46 -26.76
CA GLN A 395 -15.47 -0.20 -26.04
C GLN A 395 -14.02 0.24 -26.22
N THR A 396 -13.76 1.53 -25.99
CA THR A 396 -12.44 2.12 -26.24
C THR A 396 -12.16 3.27 -25.29
N PHE A 397 -11.04 3.19 -24.58
CA PHE A 397 -10.43 4.30 -23.87
C PHE A 397 -9.65 5.20 -24.85
N THR A 398 -9.73 6.52 -24.67
CA THR A 398 -9.03 7.50 -25.52
C THR A 398 -8.42 8.61 -24.69
N ASP A 399 -7.10 8.72 -24.70
CA ASP A 399 -6.36 9.88 -24.21
C ASP A 399 -5.94 10.75 -25.40
N ARG A 400 -6.67 11.84 -25.62
CA ARG A 400 -6.39 12.78 -26.72
C ARG A 400 -5.13 13.61 -26.50
N ALA A 401 -4.72 13.83 -25.26
CA ALA A 401 -3.56 14.66 -24.96
C ALA A 401 -2.26 13.95 -25.37
N ASN A 402 -2.19 12.63 -25.13
CA ASN A 402 -1.03 11.82 -25.50
C ASN A 402 -1.23 11.02 -26.80
N GLY A 403 -2.39 11.14 -27.46
CA GLY A 403 -2.68 10.42 -28.72
C GLY A 403 -2.82 8.91 -28.55
N VAL A 404 -3.14 8.44 -27.34
CA VAL A 404 -3.26 7.01 -27.03
C VAL A 404 -4.71 6.56 -27.14
N ARG A 405 -4.92 5.40 -27.77
CA ARG A 405 -6.22 4.72 -27.81
C ARG A 405 -6.06 3.26 -27.45
N ILE A 406 -6.92 2.76 -26.58
CA ILE A 406 -6.93 1.37 -26.11
C ILE A 406 -8.33 0.79 -26.36
N SER A 407 -8.46 -0.10 -27.32
CA SER A 407 -9.73 -0.70 -27.75
C SER A 407 -9.82 -2.16 -27.34
N VAL A 408 -10.89 -2.56 -26.66
CA VAL A 408 -11.16 -3.97 -26.37
C VAL A 408 -11.84 -4.58 -27.58
N LEU A 409 -11.20 -5.57 -28.21
CA LEU A 409 -11.68 -6.13 -29.48
C LEU A 409 -12.69 -7.25 -29.25
N ASP A 410 -12.28 -8.29 -28.53
CA ASP A 410 -13.09 -9.45 -28.20
C ASP A 410 -12.60 -10.14 -26.93
N GLU A 411 -13.41 -11.09 -26.48
CA GLU A 411 -13.15 -12.05 -25.41
C GLU A 411 -13.24 -13.45 -26.05
N ASP A 412 -12.24 -14.31 -25.80
CA ASP A 412 -12.25 -15.69 -26.29
C ASP A 412 -12.99 -16.63 -25.32
N GLY A 413 -13.10 -17.91 -25.68
CA GLY A 413 -13.82 -18.91 -24.87
C GLY A 413 -13.15 -19.24 -23.54
N ASP A 414 -11.88 -18.86 -23.34
CA ASP A 414 -11.11 -19.08 -22.12
C ASP A 414 -11.10 -17.83 -21.21
N GLY A 415 -11.82 -16.76 -21.61
CA GLY A 415 -11.90 -15.50 -20.89
C GLY A 415 -10.70 -14.58 -21.11
N ASN A 416 -9.85 -14.85 -22.12
CA ASN A 416 -8.81 -13.91 -22.50
C ASN A 416 -9.39 -12.78 -23.35
N TYR A 417 -8.89 -11.57 -23.14
CA TYR A 417 -9.30 -10.39 -23.87
C TYR A 417 -8.23 -9.98 -24.86
N ARG A 418 -8.61 -9.73 -26.12
CA ARG A 418 -7.72 -9.10 -27.09
C ARG A 418 -7.91 -7.59 -27.09
N VAL A 419 -6.85 -6.86 -26.83
CA VAL A 419 -6.83 -5.39 -26.75
C VAL A 419 -5.94 -4.84 -27.86
N ARG A 420 -6.39 -3.79 -28.53
CA ARG A 420 -5.60 -3.03 -29.51
C ARG A 420 -5.15 -1.70 -28.91
N VAL A 421 -3.85 -1.45 -28.95
CA VAL A 421 -3.24 -0.18 -28.52
C VAL A 421 -2.78 0.59 -29.76
N THR A 422 -3.20 1.84 -29.87
CA THR A 422 -2.72 2.80 -30.88
C THR A 422 -1.94 3.91 -30.20
N ARG A 423 -0.75 4.21 -30.70
CA ARG A 423 0.16 5.26 -30.20
C ARG A 423 0.64 6.17 -31.34
N PRO A 424 0.94 7.46 -31.05
CA PRO A 424 1.40 8.42 -32.05
C PRO A 424 2.77 8.09 -32.63
#